data_AF-A0A9N7PL84-F1
#
_entry.id   AF-A0A9N7PL84-F1
#
_cell.length_a   1.000
_cell.length_b   1.000
_cell.length_c   1.000
_cell.angle_alpha   90.00
_cell.angle_beta   90.00
_cell.angle_gamma   90.00
#
_symmetry.space_group_name_H-M   'P 1'
#
loop_
_entity.id
_entity.type
_entity.pdbx_description
1 polymer ?
#
loop_
_entity_poly.entity_id
_entity_poly.type
_entity_poly.pdbx_seq_one_letter_code
_entity_poly.pdbx_strand_id
1 'polypeptide(L)'
;MYIKNINVNYGNKIIYKDFSINIESDKINCIIGQSGCGKTTLLKNISKELIKNGVEVSFVFQEDRLIPWKTVYENLYLISKSYYSKDKARGKF
;
A
#
# COMPACT_ATOMS: atom_id res chain seq x y z
N MET A 1 -13.41 0.51 8.67
CA MET A 1 -12.33 -0.34 9.21
C MET A 1 -11.70 0.35 10.41
N TYR A 2 -11.65 -0.31 11.57
CA TYR A 2 -11.01 0.24 12.77
C TYR A 2 -9.69 -0.46 13.08
N ILE A 3 -8.62 0.31 13.30
CA ILE A 3 -7.29 -0.21 13.64
C ILE A 3 -6.90 0.34 15.00
N LYS A 4 -6.53 -0.54 15.92
CA LYS A 4 -6.23 -0.22 17.31
C LYS A 4 -4.76 -0.41 17.62
N ASN A 5 -4.25 0.38 18.57
CA ASN A 5 -2.99 0.16 19.28
C ASN A 5 -1.78 -0.03 18.35
N ILE A 6 -1.70 0.75 17.27
CA ILE A 6 -0.55 0.81 16.38
C ILE A 6 0.64 1.36 17.19
N ASN A 7 1.65 0.51 17.33
CA ASN A 7 2.91 0.82 17.99
C ASN A 7 4.03 0.59 16.97
N VAL A 8 4.77 1.64 16.64
CA VAL A 8 5.86 1.55 15.65
C VAL A 8 7.06 2.35 16.13
N ASN A 9 8.20 1.68 16.19
CA ASN A 9 9.49 2.25 16.55
C ASN A 9 10.55 1.90 15.49
N TYR A 10 11.50 2.81 15.30
CA TYR A 10 12.73 2.57 14.54
C TYR A 10 13.92 2.87 15.44
N GLY A 11 14.58 1.82 15.93
CA GLY A 11 15.55 1.94 17.02
C GLY A 11 14.90 2.61 18.23
N ASN A 12 15.52 3.72 18.69
CA ASN A 12 15.03 4.50 19.83
C ASN A 12 13.94 5.53 19.47
N LYS A 13 13.61 5.70 18.18
CA LYS A 13 12.62 6.67 17.73
C LYS A 13 11.22 6.04 17.72
N ILE A 14 10.36 6.49 18.60
CA ILE A 14 8.93 6.15 18.60
C ILE A 14 8.23 6.98 17.51
N ILE A 15 7.62 6.31 16.54
CA ILE A 15 6.80 6.94 15.50
C ILE A 15 5.33 6.96 15.91
N TYR A 16 4.84 5.82 16.39
CA TYR A 16 3.48 5.66 16.92
C TYR A 16 3.54 4.97 18.27
N LYS A 17 2.78 5.51 19.23
CA LYS A 17 2.54 4.92 20.54
C LYS A 17 1.03 4.90 20.78
N ASP A 18 0.48 3.71 20.90
CA ASP A 18 -0.95 3.46 21.14
C ASP A 18 -1.90 4.20 20.18
N PHE A 19 -1.47 4.35 18.93
CA PHE A 19 -2.23 5.08 17.92
C PHE A 19 -3.39 4.22 17.39
N SER A 20 -4.60 4.78 17.37
CA SER A 20 -5.79 4.11 16.82
C SER A 20 -6.46 5.01 15.79
N ILE A 21 -6.98 4.42 14.72
CA ILE A 21 -7.62 5.14 13.62
C ILE A 21 -8.84 4.38 13.11
N ASN A 22 -9.90 5.12 12.80
CA ASN A 22 -11.03 4.62 12.02
C ASN A 22 -10.90 5.12 10.59
N ILE A 23 -10.90 4.19 9.63
CA ILE A 23 -10.88 4.47 8.20
C ILE A 23 -12.26 4.12 7.66
N GLU A 24 -12.91 5.06 7.01
CA GLU A 24 -14.25 4.83 6.47
C GLU A 24 -14.16 3.95 5.21
N SER A 25 -14.95 2.88 5.18
CA SER A 25 -15.03 2.01 4.01
C SER A 25 -15.73 2.74 2.86
N ASP A 26 -15.41 2.35 1.63
CA ASP A 26 -16.02 2.86 0.39
C ASP A 26 -15.92 4.38 0.20
N LYS A 27 -14.92 5.00 0.86
CA LYS A 27 -14.61 6.42 0.74
C LYS A 27 -13.14 6.66 0.46
N ILE A 28 -12.87 7.82 -0.13
CA ILE A 28 -11.51 8.34 -0.25
C ILE A 28 -11.12 8.89 1.11
N ASN A 29 -10.13 8.25 1.74
CA ASN A 29 -9.55 8.69 3.01
C ASN A 29 -8.20 9.37 2.73
N CYS A 30 -7.95 10.52 3.33
CA CYS A 30 -6.71 11.28 3.14
C CYS A 30 -5.92 11.38 4.45
N ILE A 31 -4.60 11.16 4.38
CA ILE A 31 -3.67 11.33 5.50
C ILE A 31 -2.75 12.50 5.19
N ILE A 32 -2.84 13.56 6.00
CA ILE A 32 -2.09 14.81 5.81
C ILE A 32 -1.16 15.02 7.00
N GLY A 33 0.00 15.63 6.75
CA GLY A 33 0.94 16.00 7.80
C GLY A 33 2.30 16.38 7.23
N GLN A 34 3.17 16.97 8.06
CA GLN A 34 4.50 17.40 7.66
C GLN A 34 5.38 16.23 7.17
N SER A 35 6.43 16.52 6.40
CA SER A 35 7.42 15.49 6.03
C SER A 35 8.01 14.85 7.28
N GLY A 36 8.23 13.54 7.27
CA GLY A 36 8.78 12.81 8.42
C GLY A 36 7.82 12.54 9.59
N CYS A 37 6.54 12.97 9.53
CA CYS A 37 5.57 12.71 10.60
C CYS A 37 5.05 11.26 10.66
N GLY A 38 5.51 10.37 9.77
CA GLY A 38 5.18 8.94 9.80
C GLY A 38 4.11 8.47 8.80
N LYS A 39 3.57 9.31 7.92
CA LYS A 39 2.51 8.92 6.94
C LYS A 39 2.81 7.61 6.20
N THR A 40 3.99 7.53 5.57
CA THR A 40 4.42 6.33 4.84
C THR A 40 4.58 5.12 5.78
N THR A 41 5.02 5.35 7.02
CA THR A 41 5.09 4.32 8.06
C THR A 41 3.70 3.81 8.42
N LEU A 42 2.72 4.69 8.59
CA LEU A 42 1.33 4.32 8.88
C LEU A 42 0.74 3.47 7.76
N LEU A 43 0.80 3.96 6.52
CA LEU A 43 0.29 3.24 5.35
C LEU A 43 0.92 1.85 5.19
N LYS A 44 2.24 1.71 5.41
CA LYS A 44 2.94 0.42 5.37
C LYS A 44 2.52 -0.55 6.47
N ASN A 45 2.19 -0.06 7.66
CA ASN A 45 1.75 -0.93 8.76
C ASN A 45 0.28 -1.34 8.59
N ILE A 46 -0.57 -0.43 8.13
CA ILE A 46 -1.97 -0.74 7.79
C ILE A 46 -2.03 -1.80 6.70
N SER A 47 -1.25 -1.66 5.62
CA SER A 47 -1.25 -2.63 4.53
C SER A 47 -0.77 -4.01 4.99
N LYS A 48 0.29 -4.08 5.81
CA LYS A 48 0.77 -5.35 6.39
C LYS A 48 -0.29 -6.02 7.27
N GLU A 49 -0.95 -5.26 8.12
CA GLU A 49 -1.99 -5.81 8.99
C GLU A 49 -3.18 -6.33 8.18
N LEU A 50 -3.60 -5.59 7.16
CA LEU A 50 -4.66 -6.03 6.23
C LEU A 50 -4.29 -7.32 5.50
N ILE A 51 -3.07 -7.40 4.95
CA ILE A 51 -2.57 -8.61 4.26
C ILE A 51 -2.55 -9.80 5.22
N LYS A 52 -2.12 -9.60 6.47
CA LYS A 52 -2.11 -10.65 7.51
C LYS A 52 -3.51 -11.18 7.81
N ASN A 53 -4.52 -10.32 7.72
CA ASN A 53 -5.93 -10.67 7.88
C ASN A 53 -6.55 -11.23 6.58
N GLY A 54 -5.76 -11.54 5.56
CA GLY A 54 -6.22 -12.11 4.29
C GLY A 54 -6.94 -11.12 3.39
N VAL A 55 -6.86 -9.82 3.68
CA VAL A 55 -7.45 -8.77 2.84
C VAL A 55 -6.51 -8.50 1.67
N GLU A 56 -7.06 -8.50 0.46
CA GLU A 56 -6.33 -8.11 -0.73
C GLU A 56 -6.03 -6.60 -0.70
N VAL A 57 -4.75 -6.23 -0.83
CA VAL A 57 -4.31 -4.84 -0.75
C VAL A 57 -3.46 -4.51 -1.96
N SER A 58 -3.86 -3.47 -2.69
CA SER A 58 -3.01 -2.79 -3.66
C SER A 58 -2.28 -1.63 -3.01
N PHE A 59 -0.99 -1.47 -3.30
CA PHE A 59 -0.15 -0.43 -2.70
C PHE A 59 0.75 0.23 -3.74
N VAL A 60 0.67 1.56 -3.84
CA VAL A 60 1.57 2.37 -4.67
C VAL A 60 2.63 2.99 -3.77
N PHE A 61 3.90 2.83 -4.15
CA PHE A 61 5.02 3.34 -3.38
C PHE A 61 5.31 4.80 -3.75
N GLN A 62 5.95 5.52 -2.81
CA GLN A 62 6.41 6.89 -3.07
C GLN A 62 7.58 6.91 -4.08
N GLU A 63 8.36 5.84 -4.11
CA GLU A 63 9.36 5.54 -5.14
C GLU A 63 8.69 4.81 -6.30
N ASP A 64 9.16 5.03 -7.53
CA ASP A 64 8.59 4.46 -8.76
C ASP A 64 8.61 2.92 -8.81
N ARG A 65 9.62 2.28 -8.22
CA ARG A 65 9.79 0.80 -8.14
C ARG A 65 9.53 0.06 -9.46
N LEU A 66 9.77 0.75 -10.58
CA LEU A 66 9.69 0.17 -11.90
C LEU A 66 10.88 -0.75 -12.12
N ILE A 67 10.71 -1.74 -12.99
CA ILE A 67 11.82 -2.57 -13.46
C ILE A 67 12.59 -1.76 -14.51
N PRO A 68 13.84 -1.31 -14.23
CA PRO A 68 14.51 -0.29 -15.04
C PRO A 68 14.81 -0.71 -16.48
N TRP A 69 14.97 -2.01 -16.73
CA TRP A 69 15.29 -2.56 -18.05
C TRP A 69 14.05 -3.00 -18.84
N LYS A 70 12.85 -2.64 -18.39
CA LYS A 70 11.58 -2.95 -19.06
C LYS A 70 10.91 -1.67 -19.55
N THR A 71 10.24 -1.77 -20.68
CA THR A 71 9.35 -0.72 -21.18
C THR A 71 8.19 -0.48 -20.22
N VAL A 72 7.50 0.66 -20.37
CA VAL A 72 6.24 0.95 -19.66
C VAL A 72 5.23 -0.17 -19.87
N TYR A 73 5.06 -0.62 -21.12
CA TYR A 73 4.14 -1.71 -21.47
C TYR A 73 4.49 -3.00 -20.72
N GLU A 74 5.76 -3.39 -20.67
CA GLU A 74 6.18 -4.61 -19.99
C GLU A 74 6.00 -4.55 -18.47
N ASN A 75 6.22 -3.39 -17.84
CA ASN A 75 5.93 -3.19 -16.42
C ASN A 75 4.43 -3.35 -16.12
N LEU A 76 3.57 -2.75 -16.94
CA LEU A 76 2.11 -2.88 -16.81
C LEU A 76 1.64 -4.31 -17.07
N TYR A 77 2.20 -4.97 -18.09
CA TYR A 77 1.85 -6.33 -18.48
C TYR A 77 2.18 -7.37 -17.40
N LEU A 78 3.24 -7.16 -16.62
CA LEU A 78 3.58 -8.02 -15.49
C LEU A 78 2.50 -8.03 -14.41
N ILE A 79 1.94 -6.86 -14.11
CA ILE A 79 0.89 -6.71 -13.10
C ILE A 79 -0.43 -7.26 -13.67
N SER A 80 -0.72 -7.01 -14.95
CA SER A 80 -1.98 -7.45 -15.57
C SER A 80 -2.14 -8.97 -15.60
N LYS A 81 -1.06 -9.74 -15.77
CA LYS A 81 -1.10 -11.22 -15.66
C LYS A 81 -1.58 -11.72 -14.30
N SER A 82 -1.40 -10.95 -13.23
CA SER A 82 -1.84 -11.34 -11.88
C SER A 82 -3.34 -11.14 -11.66
N TYR A 83 -4.00 -10.27 -12.46
CA TYR A 83 -5.41 -9.89 -12.29
C TYR A 83 -6.32 -10.38 -13.43
N TYR A 84 -5.76 -10.66 -14.63
CA TYR A 84 -6.52 -11.11 -15.79
C TYR A 84 -6.22 -12.58 -16.11
N SER A 85 -7.28 -13.39 -16.29
CA SER A 85 -7.18 -14.74 -16.86
C SER A 85 -6.43 -14.69 -18.20
N LYS A 86 -5.59 -15.70 -18.49
CA LYS A 86 -4.66 -15.75 -19.64
C LYS A 86 -5.28 -15.32 -20.99
N ASP A 87 -6.59 -15.51 -21.16
CA ASP A 87 -7.33 -15.17 -22.38
C ASP A 87 -7.68 -13.68 -22.54
N LYS A 88 -7.78 -12.90 -21.46
CA LYS A 88 -8.10 -11.45 -21.52
C LYS A 88 -6.87 -10.55 -21.61
N ALA A 89 -5.71 -11.01 -21.14
CA ALA A 89 -4.47 -10.22 -21.14
C ALA A 89 -3.86 -10.05 -22.55
N ARG A 90 -4.30 -10.83 -23.55
CA ARG A 90 -3.82 -10.77 -24.94
C ARG A 90 -4.71 -9.96 -25.89
N GLY A 91 -5.89 -9.52 -25.45
CA GLY A 91 -6.98 -9.13 -26.37
C GLY A 91 -7.41 -7.67 -26.39
N LYS A 92 -6.80 -6.76 -25.62
CA LYS A 92 -7.12 -5.33 -25.68
C LYS A 92 -5.90 -4.52 -25.31
N PHE A 93 -5.14 -4.04 -26.28
CA PHE A 93 -4.56 -2.70 -26.40
C PHE A 93 -4.04 -2.55 -27.82
#